data_AF-A0AAU9PYU7-F1
#
_entry.id   AF-A0AAU9PYU7-F1
#
_cell.length_a   1.000
_cell.length_b   1.000
_cell.length_c   1.000
_cell.angle_alpha   90.00
_cell.angle_beta   90.00
_cell.angle_gamma   90.00
#
_symmetry.space_group_name_H-M   'P 1'
#
loop_
_entity.id
_entity.type
_entity.pdbx_description
1 polymer ?
#
loop_
_entity_poly.entity_id
_entity_poly.type
_entity_poly.pdbx_seq_one_letter_code
_entity_poly.pdbx_strand_id
1 'polypeptide(L)'
;MNNLFSSRAVFTRLNAVFFSGKISEMQSKGCEKYMTAYFFLKMKKMRIPLNYLSYTLSTVYHETAFTMEPIEEYKKGAGHEYGIPDPVTGQTYYGRGDVQVTWKYNYERLSKIMFNIETMEQGVDLVNNPDLLLTPIYSAQATILGMSTGLFTGKSYSDYLDQEEPDYVNARKIINGTDRAHTLAGYAHDFERALRLGFGAPLDRDTIQLYSNGSDVRELQLNLNLEPDGVFGNNTKQRVIQFQERYGLTADGVVGEKTWKKIESVFYWERQ
;
A
#
# COMPACT_ATOMS: atom_id res chain seq x y z
N MET A 1 -25.34 2.28 -8.59
CA MET A 1 -24.16 2.99 -8.06
C MET A 1 -22.95 2.25 -8.56
N ASN A 2 -22.19 2.85 -9.49
CA ASN A 2 -20.89 2.29 -9.88
C ASN A 2 -20.00 2.32 -8.64
N ASN A 3 -19.48 1.17 -8.20
CA ASN A 3 -18.46 1.16 -7.16
C ASN A 3 -17.25 1.93 -7.71
N LEU A 4 -16.98 3.11 -7.14
CA LEU A 4 -15.84 3.96 -7.53
C LEU A 4 -14.49 3.34 -7.15
N PHE A 5 -14.50 2.29 -6.32
CA PHE A 5 -13.32 1.58 -5.88
C PHE A 5 -13.65 0.12 -5.52
N SER A 6 -12.76 -0.81 -5.84
CA SER A 6 -12.84 -2.23 -5.47
C SER A 6 -11.63 -2.64 -4.62
N SER A 7 -11.83 -2.75 -3.31
CA SER A 7 -10.80 -3.27 -2.39
C SER A 7 -10.41 -4.70 -2.75
N ARG A 8 -11.37 -5.51 -3.21
CA ARG A 8 -11.13 -6.87 -3.68
C ARG A 8 -10.14 -6.91 -4.83
N ALA A 9 -10.25 -6.00 -5.80
CA ALA A 9 -9.31 -5.93 -6.91
C ALA A 9 -7.89 -5.62 -6.42
N VAL A 10 -7.75 -4.61 -5.55
CA VAL A 10 -6.45 -4.26 -4.93
C VAL A 10 -5.85 -5.46 -4.20
N PHE A 11 -6.59 -6.03 -3.26
CA PHE A 11 -6.06 -7.10 -2.42
C PHE A 11 -5.79 -8.40 -3.16
N THR A 12 -6.57 -8.73 -4.20
CA THR A 12 -6.28 -9.90 -5.04
C THR A 12 -4.94 -9.71 -5.77
N ARG A 13 -4.70 -8.51 -6.32
CA ARG A 13 -3.43 -8.19 -6.98
C ARG A 13 -2.26 -8.16 -6.01
N LEU A 14 -2.41 -7.50 -4.85
CA LEU A 14 -1.37 -7.47 -3.82
C LEU A 14 -1.01 -8.87 -3.34
N ASN A 15 -2.02 -9.72 -3.12
CA ASN A 15 -1.81 -11.11 -2.73
C ASN A 15 -1.01 -11.88 -3.78
N ALA A 16 -1.34 -11.71 -5.05
CA ALA A 16 -0.66 -12.36 -6.15
C ALA A 16 0.81 -11.92 -6.30
N VAL A 17 1.08 -10.62 -6.16
CA VAL A 17 2.41 -10.03 -6.40
C VAL A 17 3.33 -10.16 -5.20
N PHE A 18 2.89 -9.74 -4.00
CA PHE A 18 3.78 -9.58 -2.84
C PHE A 18 3.74 -10.75 -1.86
N PHE A 19 2.66 -11.53 -1.85
CA PHE A 19 2.39 -12.52 -0.79
C PHE A 19 2.23 -13.93 -1.31
N SER A 20 2.56 -14.18 -2.57
CA SER A 20 2.48 -15.50 -3.20
C SER A 20 1.14 -16.21 -3.02
N GLY A 21 0.05 -15.44 -3.03
CA GLY A 21 -1.30 -15.97 -2.90
C GLY A 21 -1.71 -16.32 -1.48
N LYS A 22 -0.84 -16.03 -0.49
CA LYS A 22 -0.96 -16.40 0.92
C LYS A 22 -0.89 -15.19 1.85
N ILE A 23 -1.45 -14.05 1.44
CA ILE A 23 -1.55 -12.85 2.29
C ILE A 23 -2.23 -13.20 3.62
N SER A 24 -1.59 -12.82 4.72
CA SER A 24 -2.16 -12.98 6.06
C SER A 24 -3.19 -11.88 6.37
N GLU A 25 -4.04 -12.11 7.37
CA GLU A 25 -4.96 -11.08 7.86
C GLU A 25 -4.20 -9.83 8.33
N MET A 26 -3.05 -10.01 8.99
CA MET A 26 -2.22 -8.92 9.48
C MET A 26 -1.61 -8.11 8.33
N GLN A 27 -1.07 -8.77 7.31
CA GLN A 27 -0.56 -8.09 6.10
C GLN A 27 -1.67 -7.32 5.38
N SER A 28 -2.87 -7.90 5.29
CA SER A 28 -4.03 -7.25 4.71
C SER A 28 -4.40 -5.97 5.47
N LYS A 29 -4.53 -6.05 6.80
CA LYS A 29 -4.79 -4.89 7.67
C LYS A 29 -3.68 -3.85 7.60
N GLY A 30 -2.43 -4.29 7.49
CA GLY A 30 -1.25 -3.44 7.31
C GLY A 30 -1.29 -2.62 6.02
N CYS A 31 -1.83 -3.16 4.93
CA CYS A 31 -2.08 -2.39 3.70
C CYS A 31 -3.36 -1.52 3.84
N GLU A 32 -4.41 -2.06 4.45
CA GLU A 32 -5.71 -1.42 4.58
C GLU A 32 -5.64 -0.08 5.32
N LYS A 33 -4.88 -0.01 6.42
CA LYS A 33 -4.73 1.24 7.20
C LYS A 33 -4.25 2.43 6.35
N TYR A 34 -3.39 2.20 5.36
CA TYR A 34 -2.91 3.25 4.45
C TYR A 34 -3.97 3.66 3.42
N MET A 35 -4.75 2.70 2.91
CA MET A 35 -5.87 3.02 2.03
C MET A 35 -6.95 3.82 2.77
N THR A 36 -7.26 3.43 4.01
CA THR A 36 -8.17 4.18 4.89
C THR A 36 -7.66 5.59 5.15
N ALA A 37 -6.37 5.74 5.50
CA ALA A 37 -5.75 7.06 5.66
C ALA A 37 -5.81 7.89 4.37
N TYR A 38 -5.50 7.29 3.22
CA TYR A 38 -5.58 7.94 1.92
C TYR A 38 -6.98 8.48 1.60
N PHE A 39 -8.02 7.64 1.73
CA PHE A 39 -9.39 8.08 1.48
C PHE A 39 -9.83 9.15 2.47
N PHE A 40 -9.44 9.02 3.73
CA PHE A 40 -9.70 10.02 4.75
C PHE A 40 -9.07 11.37 4.41
N LEU A 41 -7.78 11.41 4.05
CA LEU A 41 -7.09 12.64 3.67
C LEU A 41 -7.66 13.24 2.38
N LYS A 42 -8.07 12.41 1.41
CA LYS A 42 -8.79 12.91 0.21
C LYS A 42 -10.14 13.51 0.54
N MET A 43 -10.90 12.93 1.47
CA MET A 43 -12.14 13.52 1.97
C MET A 43 -11.90 14.88 2.64
N LYS A 44 -10.73 15.07 3.28
CA LYS A 44 -10.24 16.37 3.77
C LYS A 44 -9.72 17.30 2.67
N LYS A 45 -9.96 16.97 1.40
CA LYS A 45 -9.53 17.74 0.21
C LYS A 45 -8.02 17.90 0.08
N MET A 46 -7.24 17.05 0.73
CA MET A 46 -5.79 17.04 0.52
C MET A 46 -5.46 16.45 -0.84
N ARG A 47 -4.51 17.08 -1.55
CA ARG A 47 -3.95 16.54 -2.78
C ARG A 47 -2.98 15.41 -2.42
N ILE A 48 -3.49 14.19 -2.42
CA ILE A 48 -2.71 12.96 -2.31
C ILE A 48 -2.99 12.15 -3.60
N PRO A 49 -2.14 12.26 -4.63
CA PRO A 49 -2.27 11.43 -5.82
C PRO A 49 -1.86 9.98 -5.52
N LEU A 50 -2.25 9.08 -6.43
CA LEU A 50 -2.08 7.62 -6.25
C LEU A 50 -0.61 7.20 -6.10
N ASN A 51 0.30 7.86 -6.82
CA ASN A 51 1.74 7.63 -6.75
C ASN A 51 2.30 7.87 -5.33
N TYR A 52 1.76 8.84 -4.57
CA TYR A 52 2.19 9.08 -3.18
C TYR A 52 1.84 7.88 -2.30
N LEU A 53 0.60 7.38 -2.41
CA LEU A 53 0.16 6.19 -1.66
C LEU A 53 0.96 4.95 -2.07
N SER A 54 1.22 4.77 -3.37
CA SER A 54 1.99 3.62 -3.86
C SER A 54 3.42 3.62 -3.32
N TYR A 55 4.08 4.78 -3.30
CA TYR A 55 5.42 4.92 -2.77
C TYR A 55 5.45 4.83 -1.23
N THR A 56 4.39 5.28 -0.55
CA THR A 56 4.19 5.05 0.90
C THR A 56 4.19 3.54 1.19
N LEU A 57 3.33 2.78 0.51
CA LEU A 57 3.19 1.35 0.71
C LEU A 57 4.48 0.60 0.39
N SER A 58 5.16 0.99 -0.69
CA SER A 58 6.49 0.46 -1.02
C SER A 58 7.50 0.66 0.11
N THR A 59 7.56 1.88 0.66
CA THR A 59 8.47 2.20 1.75
C THR A 59 8.16 1.32 2.96
N VAL A 60 6.90 1.28 3.38
CA VAL A 60 6.49 0.53 4.57
C VAL A 60 6.71 -0.96 4.40
N TYR A 61 6.40 -1.50 3.22
CA TYR A 61 6.67 -2.90 2.89
C TYR A 61 8.15 -3.24 3.06
N HIS A 62 9.05 -2.34 2.63
CA HIS A 62 10.48 -2.52 2.80
C HIS A 62 10.93 -2.37 4.27
N GLU A 63 10.52 -1.30 4.94
CA GLU A 63 10.96 -0.98 6.31
C GLU A 63 10.46 -1.99 7.36
N THR A 64 9.31 -2.62 7.10
CA THR A 64 8.73 -3.64 8.00
C THR A 64 9.23 -5.05 7.69
N ALA A 65 10.26 -5.20 6.85
CA ALA A 65 10.74 -6.51 6.37
C ALA A 65 9.59 -7.37 5.81
N PHE A 66 8.71 -6.75 5.01
CA PHE A 66 7.59 -7.36 4.29
C PHE A 66 6.40 -7.83 5.14
N THR A 67 6.42 -7.55 6.45
CA THR A 67 5.31 -7.94 7.34
C THR A 67 4.12 -6.99 7.24
N MET A 68 4.34 -5.73 6.84
CA MET A 68 3.36 -4.64 6.92
C MET A 68 2.86 -4.38 8.35
N GLU A 69 3.64 -4.80 9.36
CA GLU A 69 3.35 -4.62 10.78
C GLU A 69 4.24 -3.52 11.38
N PRO A 70 3.70 -2.66 12.25
CA PRO A 70 4.51 -1.67 12.95
C PRO A 70 5.47 -2.36 13.93
N ILE A 71 6.70 -1.86 14.00
CA ILE A 71 7.70 -2.33 14.96
C ILE A 71 7.78 -1.28 16.08
N GLU A 72 7.61 -1.69 17.34
CA GLU A 72 7.98 -0.83 18.47
C GLU A 72 9.51 -0.88 18.66
N GLU A 73 10.16 0.27 18.75
CA GLU A 73 11.61 0.33 18.98
C GLU A 73 11.95 -0.33 20.32
N TYR A 74 12.55 -1.52 20.29
CA TYR A 74 12.83 -2.36 21.48
C TYR A 74 13.57 -1.61 22.61
N LYS A 75 14.37 -0.59 22.28
CA LYS A 75 15.16 0.19 23.24
C LYS A 75 14.59 1.58 23.56
N LYS A 76 13.49 1.99 22.93
CA LYS A 76 12.83 3.28 23.17
C LYS A 76 13.81 4.47 23.20
N GLY A 77 14.77 4.50 22.27
CA GLY A 77 15.76 5.57 22.19
C GLY A 77 16.85 5.55 23.26
N ALA A 78 17.08 4.43 23.96
CA ALA A 78 18.16 4.32 24.95
C ALA A 78 19.52 4.70 24.34
N GLY A 79 20.18 5.69 24.94
CA GLY A 79 21.45 6.25 24.47
C GLY A 79 21.33 7.43 23.51
N HIS A 80 20.12 7.87 23.19
CA HIS A 80 19.85 9.04 22.34
C HIS A 80 19.08 10.13 23.10
N GLU A 81 19.29 11.40 22.73
CA GLU A 81 18.62 12.55 23.36
C GLU A 81 17.09 12.45 23.30
N TYR A 82 16.54 11.92 22.20
CA TYR A 82 15.10 11.73 22.04
C TYR A 82 14.49 10.63 22.94
N GLY A 83 15.33 9.80 23.56
CA GLY A 83 14.93 8.81 24.56
C GLY A 83 14.92 9.36 26.00
N ILE A 84 15.38 10.59 26.22
CA ILE A 84 15.34 11.26 27.52
C ILE A 84 13.95 11.88 27.69
N PRO A 85 13.27 11.69 28.84
CA PRO A 85 11.99 12.34 29.11
C PRO A 85 12.11 13.87 29.00
N ASP A 86 11.23 14.48 28.21
CA ASP A 86 11.17 15.93 28.09
C ASP A 86 10.77 16.56 29.43
N PRO A 87 11.49 17.58 29.90
CA PRO A 87 11.32 18.10 31.26
C PRO A 87 9.98 18.82 31.50
N VAL A 88 9.26 19.18 30.44
CA VAL A 88 7.97 19.87 30.54
C VAL A 88 6.81 18.88 30.49
N THR A 89 6.86 17.95 29.55
CA THR A 89 5.75 17.01 29.27
C THR A 89 5.90 15.68 30.00
N GLY A 90 7.11 15.33 30.44
CA GLY A 90 7.46 14.02 30.99
C GLY A 90 7.48 12.89 29.95
N GLN A 91 7.22 13.18 28.68
CA GLN A 91 7.12 12.21 27.60
C GLN A 91 8.48 11.92 26.96
N THR A 92 8.62 10.71 26.41
CA THR A 92 9.78 10.31 25.60
C THR A 92 9.39 10.21 24.12
N TYR A 93 10.22 10.75 23.24
CA TYR A 93 9.93 10.88 21.80
C TYR A 93 10.82 9.93 20.97
N TYR A 94 10.88 8.67 21.41
CA TYR A 94 11.49 7.56 20.67
C TYR A 94 10.64 7.14 19.47
N GLY A 95 11.22 6.27 18.63
CA GLY A 95 10.63 5.83 17.38
C GLY A 95 9.25 5.18 17.57
N ARG A 96 8.21 5.79 16.97
CA ARG A 96 6.87 5.19 16.90
C ARG A 96 6.31 5.18 15.48
N GLY A 97 5.40 4.25 15.25
CA GLY A 97 4.76 4.04 13.97
C GLY A 97 5.68 3.37 12.93
N ASP A 98 5.16 3.22 11.72
CA ASP A 98 5.77 2.40 10.66
C ASP A 98 7.09 2.96 10.12
N VAL A 99 7.34 4.26 10.29
CA VAL A 99 8.56 4.95 9.84
C VAL A 99 9.38 5.53 10.99
N GLN A 100 9.17 5.04 12.21
CA GLN A 100 9.98 5.38 13.40
C GLN A 100 10.12 6.90 13.62
N VAL A 101 9.00 7.61 13.78
CA VAL A 101 9.00 9.04 14.09
C VAL A 101 9.71 9.26 15.43
N THR A 102 10.79 10.03 15.43
CA THR A 102 11.60 10.38 16.60
C THR A 102 11.65 11.89 16.81
N TRP A 103 12.07 12.35 18.00
CA TRP A 103 12.23 13.75 18.40
C TRP A 103 10.94 14.55 18.59
N LYS A 104 10.86 15.31 19.68
CA LYS A 104 9.71 16.16 20.03
C LYS A 104 9.24 17.07 18.89
N TYR A 105 10.17 17.72 18.18
CA TYR A 105 9.81 18.66 17.11
C TYR A 105 9.06 17.98 15.96
N ASN A 106 9.28 16.68 15.71
CA ASN A 106 8.52 15.94 14.70
C ASN A 106 7.10 15.64 15.18
N TYR A 107 6.94 15.29 16.46
CA TYR A 107 5.63 15.14 17.09
C TYR A 107 4.85 16.48 17.03
N GLU A 108 5.49 17.60 17.35
CA GLU A 108 4.90 18.95 17.25
C GLU A 108 4.49 19.33 15.83
N ARG A 109 5.30 18.98 14.82
CA ARG A 109 4.97 19.21 13.41
C ARG A 109 3.78 18.36 12.96
N LEU A 110 3.82 17.07 13.26
CA LEU A 110 2.75 16.12 12.93
C LEU A 110 1.44 16.50 13.64
N SER A 111 1.51 16.92 14.89
CA SER A 111 0.38 17.40 15.68
C SER A 111 -0.44 18.47 14.97
N LYS A 112 0.20 19.34 14.20
CA LYS A 112 -0.46 20.44 13.49
C LYS A 112 -1.13 20.00 12.18
N ILE A 113 -0.58 18.98 11.52
CA ILE A 113 -0.98 18.63 10.15
C ILE A 113 -1.90 17.40 10.08
N MET A 114 -1.84 16.52 11.07
CA MET A 114 -2.68 15.32 11.15
C MET A 114 -4.12 15.67 11.52
N PHE A 115 -5.05 14.77 11.20
CA PHE A 115 -6.46 14.94 11.50
C PHE A 115 -6.89 13.94 12.56
N ASN A 116 -7.58 14.44 13.57
CA ASN A 116 -8.22 13.63 14.60
C ASN A 116 -9.39 12.87 13.97
N ILE A 117 -9.42 11.55 14.17
CA ILE A 117 -10.43 10.68 13.55
C ILE A 117 -11.77 10.69 14.29
N GLU A 118 -11.80 11.12 15.55
CA GLU A 118 -13.01 11.20 16.36
C GLU A 118 -13.72 12.53 16.13
N THR A 119 -12.98 13.65 16.21
CA THR A 119 -13.55 14.99 15.99
C THR A 119 -13.62 15.37 14.52
N MET A 120 -12.88 14.67 13.66
CA MET A 120 -12.73 14.97 12.24
C MET A 120 -12.03 16.32 11.96
N GLU A 121 -11.46 16.96 12.98
CA GLU A 121 -10.77 18.25 12.86
C GLU A 121 -9.26 18.06 12.62
N GLN A 122 -8.61 19.09 12.09
CA GLN A 122 -7.16 19.11 11.99
C GLN A 122 -6.55 19.42 13.37
N GLY A 123 -5.54 18.66 13.76
CA GLY A 123 -4.91 18.76 15.08
C GLY A 123 -4.99 17.43 15.84
N VAL A 124 -3.85 16.91 16.28
CA VAL A 124 -3.76 15.75 17.18
C VAL A 124 -2.70 16.03 18.23
N ASP A 125 -3.00 15.91 19.52
CA ASP A 125 -2.04 16.18 20.59
C ASP A 125 -1.07 15.01 20.82
N LEU A 126 -0.16 14.82 19.88
CA LEU A 126 0.92 13.83 19.94
C LEU A 126 2.03 14.24 20.92
N VAL A 127 2.11 15.52 21.29
CA VAL A 127 3.15 16.01 22.21
C VAL A 127 2.90 15.47 23.61
N ASN A 128 1.64 15.53 24.07
CA ASN A 128 1.26 14.96 25.37
C ASN A 128 0.81 13.49 25.28
N ASN A 129 0.42 13.02 24.08
CA ASN A 129 -0.05 11.64 23.85
C ASN A 129 0.72 10.97 22.71
N PRO A 130 2.05 10.76 22.84
CA PRO A 130 2.88 10.26 21.73
C PRO A 130 2.53 8.83 21.29
N ASP A 131 1.93 8.04 22.17
CA ASP A 131 1.50 6.66 21.87
C ASP A 131 0.34 6.59 20.87
N LEU A 132 -0.33 7.71 20.59
CA LEU A 132 -1.29 7.79 19.48
C LEU A 132 -0.68 7.38 18.14
N LEU A 133 0.64 7.54 17.94
CA LEU A 133 1.34 7.07 16.74
C LEU A 133 1.44 5.54 16.63
N LEU A 134 1.13 4.78 17.69
CA LEU A 134 1.00 3.32 17.63
C LEU A 134 -0.37 2.87 17.10
N THR A 135 -1.35 3.78 17.07
CA THR A 135 -2.66 3.50 16.48
C THR A 135 -2.55 3.42 14.95
N PRO A 136 -3.05 2.36 14.28
CA PRO A 136 -2.81 2.11 12.86
C PRO A 136 -3.10 3.30 11.93
N ILE A 137 -4.24 3.97 12.13
CA ILE A 137 -4.65 5.09 11.27
C ILE A 137 -3.80 6.35 11.50
N TYR A 138 -3.35 6.61 12.73
CA TYR A 138 -2.47 7.73 13.02
C TYR A 138 -1.05 7.48 12.54
N SER A 139 -0.54 6.25 12.67
CA SER A 139 0.73 5.84 12.05
C SER A 139 0.72 6.03 10.53
N ALA A 140 -0.36 5.59 9.87
CA ALA A 140 -0.52 5.74 8.43
C ALA A 140 -0.61 7.22 8.01
N GLN A 141 -1.39 8.03 8.72
CA GLN A 141 -1.45 9.49 8.51
C GLN A 141 -0.08 10.15 8.68
N ALA A 142 0.63 9.82 9.77
CA ALA A 142 1.95 10.39 10.06
C ALA A 142 2.97 10.05 8.97
N THR A 143 2.92 8.83 8.44
CA THR A 143 3.78 8.41 7.32
C THR A 143 3.47 9.23 6.06
N ILE A 144 2.21 9.25 5.61
CA ILE A 144 1.80 9.94 4.38
C ILE A 144 2.10 11.45 4.49
N LEU A 145 1.71 12.08 5.60
CA LEU A 145 1.87 13.52 5.80
C LEU A 145 3.33 13.91 6.08
N GLY A 146 4.07 13.09 6.80
CA GLY A 146 5.50 13.29 7.03
C GLY A 146 6.29 13.30 5.72
N MET A 147 6.03 12.31 4.85
CA MET A 147 6.66 12.23 3.53
C MET A 147 6.20 13.36 2.60
N SER A 148 4.94 13.81 2.72
CA SER A 148 4.42 14.94 1.95
C SER A 148 5.05 16.29 2.35
N THR A 149 5.45 16.45 3.61
CA THR A 149 5.97 17.72 4.15
C THR A 149 7.50 17.75 4.29
N GLY A 150 8.19 16.71 3.84
CA GLY A 150 9.64 16.58 4.00
C GLY A 150 10.08 16.49 5.47
N LEU A 151 9.25 15.90 6.33
CA LEU A 151 9.51 15.79 7.77
C LEU A 151 10.84 15.09 8.06
N PHE A 152 11.17 14.02 7.32
CA PHE A 152 12.25 13.10 7.66
C PHE A 152 13.63 13.58 7.19
N THR A 153 13.75 14.00 5.94
CA THR A 153 15.05 14.38 5.33
C THR A 153 15.05 15.79 4.73
N GLY A 154 13.93 16.51 4.83
CA GLY A 154 13.69 17.74 4.08
C GLY A 154 13.27 17.53 2.62
N LYS A 155 13.26 16.28 2.13
CA LYS A 155 12.75 15.91 0.80
C LYS A 155 11.32 15.39 0.89
N SER A 156 10.48 15.77 -0.08
CA SER A 156 9.07 15.39 -0.09
C SER A 156 8.66 14.61 -1.34
N TYR A 157 7.42 14.14 -1.37
CA TYR A 157 6.86 13.54 -2.58
C TYR A 157 6.93 14.47 -3.80
N SER A 158 6.61 15.75 -3.64
CA SER A 158 6.55 16.69 -4.76
C SER A 158 7.91 16.91 -5.42
N ASP A 159 9.01 16.65 -4.71
CA ASP A 159 10.36 16.75 -5.26
C ASP A 159 10.64 15.67 -6.34
N TYR A 160 9.88 14.57 -6.36
CA TYR A 160 10.17 13.40 -7.21
C TYR A 160 8.96 12.86 -7.98
N LEU A 161 7.75 13.01 -7.44
CA LEU A 161 6.58 12.27 -7.92
C LEU A 161 5.58 13.13 -8.69
N ASP A 162 5.69 14.46 -8.65
CA ASP A 162 4.72 15.36 -9.33
C ASP A 162 5.00 15.60 -10.81
N GLN A 163 6.08 15.05 -11.32
CA GLN A 163 6.44 15.04 -12.73
C GLN A 163 5.63 14.02 -13.55
N GLU A 164 5.67 14.13 -14.88
CA GLU A 164 4.91 13.27 -15.80
C GLU A 164 5.18 11.77 -15.57
N GLU A 165 6.45 11.42 -15.35
CA GLU A 165 6.88 10.08 -14.99
C GLU A 165 7.46 10.07 -13.57
N PRO A 166 6.73 9.63 -12.54
CA PRO A 166 7.18 9.67 -11.14
C PRO A 166 8.55 8.99 -10.94
N ASP A 167 9.51 9.71 -10.34
CA ASP A 167 10.85 9.18 -10.04
C ASP A 167 10.86 8.41 -8.72
N TYR A 168 10.34 7.19 -8.74
CA TYR A 168 10.33 6.34 -7.55
C TYR A 168 11.73 5.94 -7.07
N VAL A 169 12.76 6.00 -7.92
CA VAL A 169 14.13 5.65 -7.52
C VAL A 169 14.69 6.74 -6.60
N ASN A 170 14.66 8.00 -7.03
CA ASN A 170 15.17 9.10 -6.21
C ASN A 170 14.25 9.45 -5.04
N ALA A 171 12.97 9.07 -5.08
CA ALA A 171 12.06 9.20 -3.96
C ALA A 171 12.54 8.47 -2.69
N ARG A 172 13.51 7.54 -2.78
CA ARG A 172 14.18 6.95 -1.60
C ARG A 172 14.71 8.00 -0.63
N LYS A 173 15.20 9.12 -1.18
CA LYS A 173 15.72 10.28 -0.44
C LYS A 173 14.71 10.96 0.47
N ILE A 174 13.41 10.67 0.35
CA ILE A 174 12.37 11.17 1.27
C ILE A 174 12.54 10.59 2.67
N ILE A 175 13.00 9.34 2.78
CA ILE A 175 13.10 8.60 4.04
C ILE A 175 14.55 8.33 4.42
N ASN A 176 15.37 7.90 3.46
CA ASN A 176 16.74 7.47 3.73
C ASN A 176 17.65 7.76 2.50
N GLY A 177 18.94 7.43 2.56
CA GLY A 177 19.83 7.42 1.39
C GLY A 177 19.34 6.45 0.31
N THR A 178 20.09 6.31 -0.79
CA THR A 178 19.61 5.59 -1.99
C THR A 178 19.78 4.06 -1.94
N ASP A 179 19.98 3.47 -0.76
CA ASP A 179 20.05 2.02 -0.65
C ASP A 179 18.71 1.37 -1.04
N ARG A 180 18.78 0.27 -1.79
CA ARG A 180 17.64 -0.47 -2.36
C ARG A 180 16.67 0.36 -3.20
N ALA A 181 17.05 1.58 -3.64
CA ALA A 181 16.16 2.50 -4.34
C ALA A 181 15.44 1.89 -5.55
N HIS A 182 16.13 1.14 -6.40
CA HIS A 182 15.52 0.46 -7.55
C HIS A 182 14.54 -0.65 -7.13
N THR A 183 14.81 -1.34 -6.02
CA THR A 183 13.91 -2.36 -5.48
C THR A 183 12.62 -1.73 -4.98
N LEU A 184 12.69 -0.63 -4.22
CA LEU A 184 11.51 0.11 -3.79
C LEU A 184 10.76 0.72 -4.97
N ALA A 185 11.46 1.23 -5.99
CA ALA A 185 10.80 1.70 -7.20
C ALA A 185 9.97 0.58 -7.87
N GLY A 186 10.52 -0.63 -7.96
CA GLY A 186 9.77 -1.81 -8.43
C GLY A 186 8.51 -2.08 -7.60
N TYR A 187 8.62 -2.09 -6.27
CA TYR A 187 7.46 -2.26 -5.38
C TYR A 187 6.44 -1.14 -5.57
N ALA A 188 6.86 0.11 -5.71
CA ALA A 188 5.97 1.25 -5.91
C ALA A 188 5.16 1.10 -7.21
N HIS A 189 5.79 0.68 -8.31
CA HIS A 189 5.08 0.38 -9.55
C HIS A 189 4.05 -0.74 -9.36
N ASP A 190 4.38 -1.81 -8.64
CA ASP A 190 3.46 -2.92 -8.38
C ASP A 190 2.28 -2.52 -7.48
N PHE A 191 2.53 -1.72 -6.44
CA PHE A 191 1.47 -1.12 -5.61
C PHE A 191 0.59 -0.19 -6.43
N GLU A 192 1.18 0.65 -7.29
CA GLU A 192 0.42 1.57 -8.14
C GLU A 192 -0.48 0.80 -9.11
N ARG A 193 0.01 -0.26 -9.74
CA ARG A 193 -0.80 -1.15 -10.59
C ARG A 193 -1.99 -1.73 -9.83
N ALA A 194 -1.76 -2.27 -8.62
CA ALA A 194 -2.83 -2.82 -7.80
C ALA A 194 -3.88 -1.75 -7.43
N LEU A 195 -3.44 -0.56 -7.01
CA LEU A 195 -4.34 0.53 -6.65
C LEU A 195 -5.13 1.05 -7.85
N ARG A 196 -4.48 1.22 -9.01
CA ARG A 196 -5.12 1.62 -10.28
C ARG A 196 -6.21 0.63 -10.71
N LEU A 197 -5.93 -0.67 -10.62
CA LEU A 197 -6.93 -1.72 -10.83
C LEU A 197 -8.12 -1.55 -9.86
N GLY A 198 -7.84 -1.23 -8.59
CA GLY A 198 -8.85 -0.87 -7.59
C GLY A 198 -9.73 0.31 -7.98
N PHE A 199 -9.24 1.26 -8.78
CA PHE A 199 -10.02 2.38 -9.32
C PHE A 199 -10.63 2.10 -10.70
N GLY A 200 -10.58 0.84 -11.17
CA GLY A 200 -11.13 0.44 -12.46
C GLY A 200 -10.28 0.84 -13.67
N ALA A 201 -9.04 1.26 -13.46
CA ALA A 201 -8.12 1.45 -14.57
C ALA A 201 -7.70 0.08 -15.14
N PRO A 202 -7.65 -0.06 -16.48
CA PRO A 202 -7.15 -1.28 -17.10
C PRO A 202 -5.67 -1.48 -16.76
N LEU A 203 -5.26 -2.73 -16.61
CA LEU A 203 -3.86 -3.10 -16.59
C LEU A 203 -3.44 -3.57 -17.97
N ASP A 204 -2.26 -3.14 -18.40
CA ASP A 204 -1.58 -3.81 -19.50
C ASP A 204 -1.08 -5.17 -19.01
N ARG A 205 -1.61 -6.23 -19.64
CA ARG A 205 -1.39 -7.63 -19.26
C ARG A 205 -1.08 -8.42 -20.51
N ASP A 206 -0.06 -9.25 -20.42
CA ASP A 206 0.22 -10.22 -21.45
C ASP A 206 -0.90 -11.27 -21.53
N THR A 207 -1.04 -11.85 -22.71
CA THR A 207 -1.89 -13.05 -22.87
C THR A 207 -1.22 -14.20 -22.14
N ILE A 208 -1.93 -14.81 -21.17
CA ILE A 208 -1.44 -15.98 -20.44
C ILE A 208 -2.19 -17.24 -20.87
N GLN A 209 -1.46 -18.34 -20.95
CA GLN A 209 -1.93 -19.64 -21.41
C GLN A 209 -1.10 -20.76 -20.78
N LEU A 210 -1.35 -22.01 -21.17
CA LEU A 210 -0.57 -23.17 -20.71
C LEU A 210 0.95 -22.88 -20.73
N TYR A 211 1.64 -23.20 -19.63
CA TYR A 211 3.06 -22.95 -19.36
C TYR A 211 3.46 -21.51 -19.02
N SER A 212 2.54 -20.54 -19.10
CA SER A 212 2.76 -19.21 -18.52
C SER A 212 2.95 -19.31 -17.00
N ASN A 213 3.68 -18.37 -16.43
CA ASN A 213 3.92 -18.30 -14.98
C ASN A 213 4.00 -16.85 -14.50
N GLY A 214 3.87 -16.63 -13.19
CA GLY A 214 4.04 -15.33 -12.54
C GLY A 214 2.78 -14.81 -11.84
N SER A 215 2.81 -13.54 -11.45
CA SER A 215 1.76 -12.90 -10.65
C SER A 215 0.40 -12.86 -11.36
N ASP A 216 0.38 -12.74 -12.68
CA ASP A 216 -0.88 -12.68 -13.44
C ASP A 216 -1.57 -14.04 -13.43
N VAL A 217 -0.82 -15.13 -13.59
CA VAL A 217 -1.34 -16.50 -13.42
C VAL A 217 -1.85 -16.69 -11.99
N ARG A 218 -1.12 -16.19 -11.00
CA ARG A 218 -1.51 -16.30 -9.59
C ARG A 218 -2.80 -15.56 -9.29
N GLU A 219 -2.96 -14.35 -9.80
CA GLU A 219 -4.18 -13.55 -9.68
C GLU A 219 -5.39 -14.25 -10.33
N LEU A 220 -5.18 -14.83 -11.52
CA LEU A 220 -6.20 -15.65 -12.19
C LEU A 220 -6.61 -16.85 -11.32
N GLN A 221 -5.64 -17.56 -10.75
CA GLN A 221 -5.89 -18.72 -9.88
C GLN A 221 -6.68 -18.31 -8.62
N LEU A 222 -6.32 -17.20 -7.97
CA LEU A 222 -7.07 -16.65 -6.84
C LEU A 222 -8.53 -16.37 -7.21
N ASN A 223 -8.78 -15.71 -8.35
CA ASN A 223 -10.14 -15.42 -8.81
C ASN A 223 -10.94 -16.69 -9.14
N LEU A 224 -10.29 -17.68 -9.74
CA LEU A 224 -10.92 -18.94 -10.14
C LEU A 224 -11.04 -19.96 -8.99
N ASN A 225 -10.62 -19.60 -7.77
CA ASN A 225 -10.61 -20.43 -6.57
C ASN A 225 -9.75 -21.70 -6.77
N LEU A 226 -8.53 -21.52 -7.27
CA LEU A 226 -7.49 -22.54 -7.42
C LEU A 226 -6.33 -22.27 -6.44
N GLU A 227 -5.46 -23.26 -6.23
CA GLU A 227 -4.19 -23.04 -5.53
C GLU A 227 -3.35 -22.01 -6.33
N PRO A 228 -2.92 -20.90 -5.71
CA PRO A 228 -2.25 -19.79 -6.38
C PRO A 228 -0.73 -20.03 -6.52
N ASP A 229 -0.34 -21.16 -7.12
CA ASP A 229 1.08 -21.52 -7.32
C ASP A 229 1.80 -20.60 -8.33
N GLY A 230 1.04 -19.88 -9.16
CA GLY A 230 1.56 -19.00 -10.21
C GLY A 230 2.02 -19.74 -11.46
N VAL A 231 1.65 -21.02 -11.65
CA VAL A 231 1.97 -21.84 -12.82
C VAL A 231 0.69 -22.20 -13.57
N PHE A 232 0.63 -21.84 -14.86
CA PHE A 232 -0.54 -22.10 -15.69
C PHE A 232 -0.46 -23.54 -16.21
N GLY A 233 -0.86 -24.48 -15.35
CA GLY A 233 -0.92 -25.91 -15.66
C GLY A 233 -2.26 -26.34 -16.28
N ASN A 234 -2.41 -27.66 -16.46
CA ASN A 234 -3.63 -28.22 -17.04
C ASN A 234 -4.89 -27.91 -16.21
N ASN A 235 -4.78 -27.91 -14.87
CA ASN A 235 -5.89 -27.56 -13.98
C ASN A 235 -6.37 -26.11 -14.20
N THR A 236 -5.44 -25.16 -14.31
CA THR A 236 -5.75 -23.76 -14.64
C THR A 236 -6.40 -23.65 -16.01
N LYS A 237 -5.87 -24.35 -17.03
CA LYS A 237 -6.46 -24.36 -18.38
C LYS A 237 -7.91 -24.85 -18.37
N GLN A 238 -8.19 -25.98 -17.72
CA GLN A 238 -9.56 -26.51 -17.64
C GLN A 238 -10.51 -25.53 -16.94
N ARG A 239 -10.04 -24.88 -15.88
CA ARG A 239 -10.84 -23.89 -15.14
C ARG A 239 -11.12 -22.63 -15.96
N VAL A 240 -10.16 -22.19 -16.78
CA VAL A 240 -10.35 -21.08 -17.72
C VAL A 240 -11.36 -21.44 -18.80
N ILE A 241 -11.29 -22.63 -19.39
CA ILE A 241 -12.27 -23.12 -20.38
C ILE A 241 -13.68 -23.09 -19.77
N GLN A 242 -13.87 -23.65 -18.57
CA GLN A 242 -15.16 -23.61 -17.88
C GLN A 242 -15.67 -22.19 -17.63
N PHE A 243 -14.78 -21.27 -17.26
CA PHE A 243 -15.12 -19.86 -17.09
C PHE A 243 -15.55 -19.23 -18.43
N GLN A 244 -14.79 -19.47 -19.50
CA GLN A 244 -15.10 -18.97 -20.84
C GLN A 244 -16.46 -19.48 -21.33
N GLU A 245 -16.74 -20.78 -21.22
CA GLU A 245 -18.03 -21.39 -21.57
C GLU A 245 -19.18 -20.75 -20.79
N ARG A 246 -19.03 -20.62 -19.47
CA ARG A 246 -20.05 -20.04 -18.59
C ARG A 246 -20.44 -18.62 -18.98
N TYR A 247 -19.49 -17.83 -19.47
CA TYR A 247 -19.69 -16.42 -19.81
C TYR A 247 -19.75 -16.16 -21.32
N GLY A 248 -19.92 -17.20 -22.14
CA GLY A 248 -20.12 -17.08 -23.59
C GLY A 248 -18.89 -16.54 -24.35
N LEU A 249 -17.69 -16.80 -23.85
CA LEU A 249 -16.42 -16.51 -24.53
C LEU A 249 -15.97 -17.71 -25.37
N THR A 250 -14.99 -17.49 -26.25
CA THR A 250 -14.28 -18.60 -26.93
C THR A 250 -13.58 -19.47 -25.88
N ALA A 251 -13.93 -20.74 -25.80
CA ALA A 251 -13.45 -21.68 -24.78
C ALA A 251 -12.12 -22.37 -25.17
N ASP A 252 -11.08 -21.59 -25.41
CA ASP A 252 -9.76 -22.04 -25.88
C ASP A 252 -8.74 -22.27 -24.74
N GLY A 253 -9.08 -21.87 -23.51
CA GLY A 253 -8.19 -21.94 -22.36
C GLY A 253 -7.08 -20.88 -22.36
N VAL A 254 -7.19 -19.85 -23.21
CA VAL A 254 -6.26 -18.71 -23.33
C VAL A 254 -6.89 -17.48 -22.68
N VAL A 255 -6.12 -16.81 -21.83
CA VAL A 255 -6.56 -15.59 -21.14
C VAL A 255 -5.95 -14.38 -21.81
N GLY A 256 -6.60 -13.93 -22.89
CA GLY A 256 -6.35 -12.64 -23.53
C GLY A 256 -7.26 -11.53 -22.98
N GLU A 257 -7.21 -10.35 -23.61
CA GLU A 257 -7.91 -9.13 -23.17
C GLU A 257 -9.41 -9.36 -22.85
N LYS A 258 -10.13 -10.09 -23.70
CA LYS A 258 -11.57 -10.36 -23.50
C LYS A 258 -11.84 -11.22 -22.26
N THR A 259 -11.01 -12.24 -22.02
CA THR A 259 -11.14 -13.10 -20.84
C THR A 259 -10.78 -12.31 -19.58
N TRP A 260 -9.71 -11.51 -19.60
CA TRP A 260 -9.34 -10.63 -18.49
C TRP A 260 -10.43 -9.64 -18.12
N LYS A 261 -10.96 -8.90 -19.09
CA LYS A 261 -12.09 -7.98 -18.86
C LYS A 261 -13.29 -8.67 -18.22
N LYS A 262 -13.57 -9.92 -18.62
CA LYS A 262 -14.67 -10.70 -18.03
C LYS A 262 -14.35 -11.18 -16.61
N ILE A 263 -13.13 -11.65 -16.34
CA ILE A 263 -12.66 -11.98 -14.97
C ILE A 263 -12.83 -10.75 -14.07
N GLU A 264 -12.32 -9.59 -14.47
CA GLU A 264 -12.39 -8.36 -13.68
C GLU A 264 -13.83 -7.91 -13.45
N SER A 265 -14.69 -7.95 -14.48
CA SER A 265 -16.14 -7.67 -14.35
C SER A 265 -16.78 -8.54 -13.26
N VAL A 266 -16.59 -9.86 -13.36
CA VAL A 266 -17.26 -10.85 -12.50
C VAL A 266 -16.76 -10.81 -11.06
N PHE A 267 -15.44 -10.66 -10.87
CA PHE A 267 -14.84 -10.81 -9.56
C PHE A 267 -14.60 -9.49 -8.82
N TYR A 268 -14.51 -8.36 -9.53
CA TYR A 268 -14.19 -7.08 -8.90
C TYR A 268 -15.35 -6.09 -8.87
N TRP A 269 -16.33 -6.22 -9.77
CA TRP A 269 -17.35 -5.18 -9.99
C TRP A 269 -18.78 -5.69 -9.88
N GLU A 270 -19.06 -6.93 -10.29
CA GLU A 270 -20.36 -7.57 -10.08
C GLU A 270 -20.56 -7.86 -8.58
N ARG A 271 -21.74 -7.48 -8.05
CA ARG A 271 -22.14 -7.86 -6.70
C ARG A 271 -22.44 -9.35 -6.71
N GLN A 272 -21.61 -10.15 -6.04
CA GLN A 272 -21.90 -11.54 -5.70
C GLN A 272 -22.84 -11.61 -4.50
#